data_AF-A0A916G8B4-F1
#
_entry.id   AF-A0A916G8B4-F1
#
_cell.length_a   1.000
_cell.length_b   1.000
_cell.length_c   1.000
_cell.angle_alpha   90.00
_cell.angle_beta   90.00
_cell.angle_gamma   90.00
#
_symmetry.space_group_name_H-M   'P 1'
#
loop_
_entity.id
_entity.type
_entity.pdbx_description
1 polymer ?
#
loop_
_entity_poly.entity_id
_entity_poly.type
_entity_poly.pdbx_seq_one_letter_code
_entity_poly.pdbx_strand_id
1 'polypeptide(L)'
;MTASNPRAGNVHGLLLYDHPSSPCARRVRISLVEKRLTFDVRTIDLSRLEQKRPEYLALNPNGVVPTLVHGDRIVHESNVITRYLDDVFGEPLLYPENLLDLVAVQRWQTTELAMAKDYRPLMYQRVLGPLVRLTRTLDEALDVARRSTNDAADLAWEERVWKLEVATADEERILVDRLECWLERLEAALDGRRWLVGDRFGQAEISVYPRVMMFPFVGVAIDPRRLPNLSRWMRALAARPSFAKTLSFEDRALVRLARSGVVGWLARTLRRPPAEHTILQRAGLTALRKIVGRALRDAAHATPAARPSPIGPHRAGRIPPGDAPIRIGRIALPAAASEPIVLFDSRHSPHGRRLRIQLALAGIGFERREIDLARLEHKTPEYLAIHPDGEVPALVHGAFTLVDSATIAEYLDLRFPGVPPLLPRCAFEAARVRSWIALEAGSHREFRPLFWLRVLRPEMLERGFDATRLEGRVAPGVDPSHVTALRETLEGRTGFDTAPGLAESVIRKKLSLLEARLSDAGFLVGDALSLADLAWWTRIDLLPQLGVPIETAGFPAIARWHARLASLPAFSV
;
A
#
# COMPACT_ATOMS: atom_id res chain seq x y z
N MET A 1 44.33 -14.19 16.97
CA MET A 1 44.50 -13.12 15.97
C MET A 1 43.15 -12.85 15.33
N THR A 2 42.66 -11.63 15.53
CA THR A 2 41.57 -10.89 14.85
C THR A 2 40.25 -11.62 14.55
N ALA A 3 39.30 -11.49 15.48
CA ALA A 3 37.88 -11.54 15.18
C ALA A 3 37.54 -10.36 14.23
N SER A 4 37.07 -10.67 13.03
CA SER A 4 36.65 -9.66 12.05
C SER A 4 35.33 -9.00 12.50
N ASN A 5 35.46 -7.77 12.95
CA ASN A 5 34.39 -6.84 13.35
C ASN A 5 33.49 -6.46 12.15
N PRO A 6 32.16 -6.62 12.19
CA PRO A 6 31.26 -5.94 11.24
C PRO A 6 30.89 -4.55 11.80
N ARG A 7 31.00 -3.38 11.15
CA ARG A 7 31.36 -2.97 9.78
C ARG A 7 31.81 -1.49 9.86
N ALA A 8 33.02 -1.15 9.44
CA ALA A 8 33.58 0.22 9.49
C ALA A 8 32.93 1.24 8.50
N GLY A 9 31.77 0.93 7.90
CA GLY A 9 31.20 1.71 6.80
C GLY A 9 29.77 2.23 6.97
N ASN A 10 28.98 1.75 7.95
CA ASN A 10 27.61 2.22 8.17
C ASN A 10 27.60 3.42 9.15
N VAL A 11 28.04 4.58 8.67
CA VAL A 11 28.18 5.78 9.52
C VAL A 11 26.83 6.41 9.91
N HIS A 12 25.74 6.04 9.23
CA HIS A 12 24.40 6.58 9.46
C HIS A 12 23.52 5.71 10.38
N GLY A 13 24.00 4.54 10.82
CA GLY A 13 23.25 3.67 11.73
C GLY A 13 21.93 3.15 11.16
N LEU A 14 21.84 3.01 9.83
CA LEU A 14 20.64 2.56 9.13
C LEU A 14 20.70 1.05 8.88
N LEU A 15 19.64 0.32 9.23
CA LEU A 15 19.44 -1.08 8.86
C LEU A 15 18.14 -1.21 8.08
N LEU A 16 18.22 -1.70 6.84
CA LEU A 16 17.06 -1.99 6.00
C LEU A 16 16.75 -3.49 6.03
N TYR A 17 15.58 -3.84 6.56
CA TYR A 17 14.96 -5.14 6.32
C TYR A 17 14.36 -5.15 4.92
N ASP A 18 14.81 -6.10 4.10
CA ASP A 18 14.71 -6.02 2.65
C ASP A 18 14.40 -7.38 2.01
N HIS A 19 13.88 -7.37 0.79
CA HIS A 19 13.98 -8.48 -0.13
C HIS A 19 14.46 -7.96 -1.51
N PRO A 20 15.49 -8.57 -2.14
CA PRO A 20 16.06 -8.08 -3.40
C PRO A 20 15.04 -7.86 -4.53
N SER A 21 14.04 -8.74 -4.67
CA SER A 21 13.00 -8.61 -5.71
C SER A 21 11.78 -7.77 -5.31
N SER A 22 11.73 -7.21 -4.10
CA SER A 22 10.60 -6.38 -3.67
C SER A 22 10.66 -4.99 -4.33
N PRO A 23 9.66 -4.57 -5.13
CA PRO A 23 9.64 -3.22 -5.70
C PRO A 23 9.51 -2.13 -4.63
N CYS A 24 8.76 -2.39 -3.56
CA CYS A 24 8.62 -1.46 -2.44
C CYS A 24 9.93 -1.29 -1.67
N ALA A 25 10.69 -2.36 -1.49
CA ALA A 25 11.99 -2.27 -0.84
C ALA A 25 13.05 -1.64 -1.77
N ARG A 26 12.96 -1.93 -3.08
CA ARG A 26 13.79 -1.27 -4.09
C ARG A 26 13.59 0.24 -4.13
N ARG A 27 12.37 0.75 -3.95
CA ARG A 27 12.09 2.18 -3.79
C ARG A 27 12.97 2.79 -2.69
N VAL A 28 12.98 2.16 -1.51
CA VAL A 28 13.81 2.61 -0.37
C VAL A 28 15.30 2.53 -0.70
N ARG A 29 15.77 1.43 -1.32
CA ARG A 29 17.17 1.30 -1.76
C ARG A 29 17.58 2.40 -2.73
N ILE A 30 16.73 2.76 -3.69
CA ILE A 30 17.01 3.85 -4.63
C ILE A 30 17.12 5.17 -3.87
N SER A 31 16.19 5.49 -2.96
CA SER A 31 16.26 6.70 -2.14
C SER A 31 17.54 6.74 -1.30
N LEU A 32 17.90 5.65 -0.61
CA LEU A 32 19.15 5.57 0.16
C LEU A 32 20.39 5.86 -0.70
N VAL A 33 20.44 5.29 -1.91
CA VAL A 33 21.57 5.48 -2.84
C VAL A 33 21.60 6.91 -3.41
N GLU A 34 20.48 7.48 -3.82
CA GLU A 34 20.41 8.87 -4.30
C GLU A 34 20.81 9.86 -3.21
N LYS A 35 20.41 9.60 -1.96
CA LYS A 35 20.81 10.39 -0.78
C LYS A 35 22.22 10.13 -0.28
N ARG A 36 22.95 9.20 -0.90
CA ARG A 36 24.34 8.83 -0.53
C ARG A 36 24.45 8.32 0.91
N LEU A 37 23.40 7.69 1.42
CA LEU A 37 23.36 7.15 2.77
C LEU A 37 24.00 5.75 2.78
N THR A 38 24.79 5.50 3.81
CA THR A 38 25.34 4.16 4.09
C THR A 38 24.33 3.40 4.94
N PHE A 39 24.09 2.13 4.63
CA PHE A 39 23.14 1.31 5.36
C PHE A 39 23.56 -0.16 5.33
N ASP A 40 23.16 -0.88 6.37
CA ASP A 40 23.20 -2.33 6.42
C ASP A 40 21.89 -2.90 5.87
N VAL A 41 21.96 -4.12 5.32
CA VAL A 41 20.79 -4.85 4.83
C VAL A 41 20.61 -6.15 5.61
N ARG A 42 19.37 -6.42 6.02
CA ARG A 42 18.91 -7.71 6.53
C ARG A 42 17.87 -8.26 5.55
N THR A 43 18.22 -9.32 4.83
CA THR A 43 17.28 -9.95 3.90
C THR A 43 16.24 -10.78 4.66
N ILE A 44 14.98 -10.62 4.30
CA ILE A 44 13.82 -11.40 4.75
C ILE A 44 13.40 -12.32 3.61
N ASP A 45 13.48 -13.64 3.80
CA ASP A 45 13.11 -14.60 2.75
C ASP A 45 11.58 -14.71 2.61
N LEU A 46 11.04 -14.05 1.58
CA LEU A 46 9.60 -14.05 1.30
C LEU A 46 9.09 -15.42 0.83
N SER A 47 9.96 -16.27 0.27
CA SER A 47 9.59 -17.64 -0.15
C SER A 47 9.40 -18.59 1.02
N ARG A 48 9.83 -18.17 2.22
CA ARG A 48 9.68 -18.88 3.49
C ARG A 48 8.77 -18.14 4.47
N LEU A 49 8.06 -17.10 4.00
CA LEU A 49 7.18 -16.27 4.81
C LEU A 49 7.87 -15.69 6.06
N GLU A 50 9.17 -15.40 6.00
CA GLU A 50 9.89 -14.90 7.19
C GLU A 50 9.34 -13.58 7.72
N GLN A 51 8.70 -12.78 6.85
CA GLN A 51 7.97 -11.56 7.22
C GLN A 51 6.73 -11.81 8.10
N LYS A 52 6.30 -13.06 8.26
CA LYS A 52 5.17 -13.45 9.12
C LYS A 52 5.60 -13.99 10.47
N ARG A 53 6.91 -14.14 10.70
CA ARG A 53 7.41 -14.61 11.99
C ARG A 53 7.15 -13.58 13.09
N PRO A 54 6.86 -14.01 14.33
CA PRO A 54 6.61 -13.10 15.45
C PRO A 54 7.70 -12.05 15.64
N GLU A 55 8.97 -12.43 15.44
CA GLU A 55 10.09 -11.51 15.65
C GLU A 55 10.13 -10.37 14.61
N TYR A 56 9.69 -10.62 13.38
CA TYR A 56 9.58 -9.58 12.36
C TYR A 56 8.28 -8.78 12.50
N LEU A 57 7.17 -9.44 12.85
CA LEU A 57 5.89 -8.77 13.10
C LEU A 57 5.96 -7.76 14.24
N ALA A 58 6.84 -7.98 15.22
CA ALA A 58 7.14 -7.00 16.26
C ALA A 58 7.76 -5.69 15.72
N LEU A 59 8.44 -5.74 14.58
CA LEU A 59 8.99 -4.57 13.89
C LEU A 59 7.99 -3.96 12.90
N ASN A 60 7.26 -4.82 12.17
CA ASN A 60 6.29 -4.41 11.17
C ASN A 60 5.02 -5.27 11.28
N PRO A 61 3.94 -4.74 11.89
CA PRO A 61 2.71 -5.50 12.11
C PRO A 61 1.96 -5.87 10.82
N ASN A 62 2.24 -5.20 9.70
CA ASN A 62 1.68 -5.58 8.40
C ASN A 62 2.33 -6.85 7.82
N GLY A 63 3.48 -7.27 8.36
CA GLY A 63 4.20 -8.46 7.90
C GLY A 63 4.61 -8.36 6.44
N VAL A 64 5.20 -7.22 6.07
CA VAL A 64 5.71 -6.92 4.72
C VAL A 64 7.10 -6.26 4.80
N VAL A 65 7.84 -6.28 3.69
CA VAL A 65 9.08 -5.50 3.52
C VAL A 65 8.82 -4.28 2.64
N PRO A 66 9.53 -3.15 2.81
CA PRO A 66 10.68 -2.95 3.70
C PRO A 66 10.33 -2.53 5.13
N THR A 67 11.32 -2.60 6.02
CA THR A 67 11.31 -1.93 7.34
C THR A 67 12.67 -1.34 7.62
N LEU A 68 12.73 -0.06 7.99
CA LEU A 68 13.95 0.64 8.31
C LEU A 68 14.10 0.76 9.83
N VAL A 69 15.27 0.38 10.34
CA VAL A 69 15.70 0.67 11.71
C VAL A 69 16.79 1.74 11.66
N HIS A 70 16.63 2.80 12.45
CA HIS A 70 17.58 3.89 12.58
C HIS A 70 17.83 4.15 14.07
N GLY A 71 18.87 3.53 14.64
CA GLY A 71 19.04 3.47 16.09
C GLY A 71 17.93 2.65 16.76
N ASP A 72 17.17 3.26 17.66
CA ASP A 72 15.99 2.70 18.33
C ASP A 72 14.68 2.95 17.58
N ARG A 73 14.72 3.72 16.49
CA ARG A 73 13.55 4.11 15.70
C ARG A 73 13.24 3.06 14.65
N ILE A 74 11.99 2.59 14.64
CA ILE A 74 11.47 1.67 13.62
C ILE A 74 10.50 2.44 12.73
N VAL A 75 10.74 2.41 11.42
CA VAL A 75 9.88 3.02 10.40
C VAL A 75 9.53 1.96 9.36
N HIS A 76 8.25 1.70 9.18
CA HIS A 76 7.71 0.78 8.17
C HIS A 76 6.80 1.51 7.19
N GLU A 77 6.50 0.85 6.07
CA GLU A 77 5.91 1.40 4.83
C GLU A 77 6.92 2.17 3.97
N SER A 78 7.10 1.73 2.72
CA SER A 78 8.15 2.27 1.83
C SER A 78 8.00 3.77 1.54
N ASN A 79 6.78 4.28 1.38
CA ASN A 79 6.54 5.71 1.18
C ASN A 79 6.82 6.53 2.46
N VAL A 80 6.52 5.96 3.64
CA VAL A 80 6.81 6.59 4.93
C VAL A 80 8.31 6.60 5.19
N ILE A 81 8.99 5.48 4.93
CA ILE A 81 10.46 5.37 5.05
C ILE A 81 11.14 6.38 4.14
N THR A 82 10.75 6.47 2.87
CA THR A 82 11.39 7.42 1.93
C THR A 82 11.14 8.87 2.32
N ARG A 83 9.94 9.21 2.81
CA ARG A 83 9.67 10.54 3.36
C ARG A 83 10.49 10.84 4.61
N TYR A 84 10.55 9.90 5.55
CA TYR A 84 11.37 9.99 6.76
C TYR A 84 12.86 10.23 6.43
N LEU A 85 13.41 9.48 5.48
CA LEU A 85 14.79 9.65 5.03
C LEU A 85 15.03 11.05 4.45
N ASP A 86 14.06 11.59 3.70
CA ASP A 86 14.16 12.93 3.13
C ASP A 86 14.10 14.03 4.21
N ASP A 87 13.15 13.92 5.14
CA ASP A 87 12.98 14.86 6.25
C ASP A 87 14.23 14.87 7.17
N VAL A 88 14.79 13.70 7.49
CA VAL A 88 15.95 13.56 8.41
C VAL A 88 17.26 13.98 7.77
N PHE A 89 17.57 13.50 6.55
CA PHE A 89 18.91 13.62 5.96
C PHE A 89 19.04 14.79 4.97
N GLY A 90 17.94 15.37 4.47
CA GLY A 90 18.02 16.59 3.67
C GLY A 90 18.57 16.41 2.26
N GLU A 91 19.56 17.19 1.85
CA GLU A 91 20.05 17.19 0.46
C GLU A 91 20.77 15.86 0.08
N PRO A 92 20.62 15.37 -1.17
CA PRO A 92 19.73 15.88 -2.21
C PRO A 92 18.25 15.62 -1.88
N LEU A 93 17.41 16.65 -2.08
CA LEU A 93 15.96 16.54 -1.89
C LEU A 93 15.33 15.61 -2.94
N LEU A 94 14.57 14.63 -2.47
CA LEU A 94 13.77 13.73 -3.32
C LEU A 94 12.30 14.14 -3.34
N TYR A 95 11.82 14.82 -2.30
CA TYR A 95 10.51 15.44 -2.30
C TYR A 95 10.61 16.93 -2.63
N PRO A 96 9.62 17.49 -3.34
CA PRO A 96 9.56 18.92 -3.61
C PRO A 96 9.18 19.70 -2.33
N GLU A 97 9.60 20.95 -2.28
CA GLU A 97 9.27 21.89 -1.19
C GLU A 97 7.96 22.65 -1.45
N ASN A 98 7.48 22.65 -2.70
CA ASN A 98 6.15 23.16 -3.05
C ASN A 98 5.07 22.16 -2.61
N LEU A 99 4.05 22.63 -1.89
CA LEU A 99 2.97 21.78 -1.36
C LEU A 99 2.17 21.07 -2.45
N LEU A 100 1.92 21.71 -3.59
CA LEU A 100 1.14 21.13 -4.67
C LEU A 100 1.92 20.03 -5.37
N ASP A 101 3.22 20.25 -5.60
CA ASP A 101 4.10 19.21 -6.11
C ASP A 101 4.25 18.07 -5.09
N LEU A 102 4.29 18.37 -3.79
CA LEU A 102 4.35 17.35 -2.73
C LEU A 102 3.10 16.46 -2.75
N VAL A 103 1.92 17.07 -2.84
CA VAL A 103 0.66 16.37 -3.04
C VAL A 103 0.68 15.57 -4.34
N ALA A 104 1.21 16.12 -5.44
CA ALA A 104 1.30 15.39 -6.70
C ALA A 104 2.20 14.15 -6.59
N VAL A 105 3.29 14.22 -5.84
CA VAL A 105 4.15 13.07 -5.49
C VAL A 105 3.36 12.05 -4.68
N GLN A 106 2.63 12.47 -3.64
CA GLN A 106 1.79 11.59 -2.82
C GLN A 106 0.70 10.91 -3.66
N ARG A 107 0.10 11.62 -4.62
CA ARG A 107 -0.86 11.05 -5.56
C ARG A 107 -0.22 9.94 -6.41
N TRP A 108 0.99 10.17 -6.96
CA TRP A 108 1.71 9.11 -7.68
C TRP A 108 2.09 7.92 -6.80
N GLN A 109 2.37 8.15 -5.51
CA GLN A 109 2.58 7.09 -4.54
C GLN A 109 1.31 6.25 -4.32
N THR A 110 0.16 6.89 -4.17
CA THR A 110 -1.15 6.21 -4.06
C THR A 110 -1.50 5.49 -5.36
N THR A 111 -1.26 6.10 -6.52
CA THR A 111 -1.41 5.48 -7.84
C THR A 111 -0.56 4.22 -7.97
N GLU A 112 0.70 4.21 -7.52
CA GLU A 112 1.50 2.98 -7.54
C GLU A 112 0.91 1.91 -6.62
N LEU A 113 0.38 2.27 -5.45
CA LEU A 113 -0.29 1.31 -4.56
C LEU A 113 -1.55 0.74 -5.21
N ALA A 114 -2.28 1.51 -6.03
CA ALA A 114 -3.39 1.01 -6.83
C ALA A 114 -2.92 0.05 -7.92
N MET A 115 -1.88 0.42 -8.70
CA MET A 115 -1.24 -0.49 -9.66
C MET A 115 -0.77 -1.79 -9.00
N ALA A 116 -0.28 -1.72 -7.75
CA ALA A 116 0.16 -2.87 -7.00
C ALA A 116 -0.97 -3.88 -6.72
N LYS A 117 -2.18 -3.38 -6.45
CA LYS A 117 -3.37 -4.21 -6.21
C LYS A 117 -3.77 -4.96 -7.49
N ASP A 118 -3.67 -4.31 -8.66
CA ASP A 118 -3.96 -4.97 -9.94
C ASP A 118 -2.86 -5.94 -10.37
N TYR A 119 -1.59 -5.58 -10.13
CA TYR A 119 -0.42 -6.38 -10.51
C TYR A 119 -0.27 -7.67 -9.68
N ARG A 120 -0.49 -7.57 -8.38
CA ARG A 120 -0.14 -8.64 -7.43
C ARG A 120 -0.86 -9.97 -7.72
N PRO A 121 -2.18 -10.02 -7.94
CA PRO A 121 -2.87 -11.28 -8.26
C PRO A 121 -2.28 -11.95 -9.50
N LEU A 122 -1.98 -11.19 -10.56
CA LEU A 122 -1.35 -11.71 -11.77
C LEU A 122 0.05 -12.26 -11.52
N MET A 123 0.86 -11.58 -10.70
CA MET A 123 2.20 -12.03 -10.35
C MET A 123 2.16 -13.39 -9.63
N TYR A 124 1.23 -13.57 -8.69
CA TYR A 124 1.07 -14.85 -8.01
C TYR A 124 0.48 -15.92 -8.95
N GLN A 125 -0.53 -15.57 -9.74
CA GLN A 125 -1.24 -16.48 -10.64
C GLN A 125 -0.36 -16.97 -11.82
N ARG A 126 0.43 -16.07 -12.41
CA ARG A 126 1.18 -16.34 -13.67
C ARG A 126 2.65 -16.66 -13.45
N VAL A 127 3.24 -16.26 -12.32
CA VAL A 127 4.69 -16.33 -12.12
C VAL A 127 5.04 -17.13 -10.87
N LEU A 128 4.65 -16.65 -9.68
CA LEU A 128 5.10 -17.27 -8.43
C LEU A 128 4.46 -18.64 -8.19
N GLY A 129 3.14 -18.78 -8.36
CA GLY A 129 2.43 -20.04 -8.21
C GLY A 129 3.01 -21.16 -9.09
N PRO A 130 3.18 -20.94 -10.41
CA PRO A 130 3.81 -21.93 -11.29
C PRO A 130 5.24 -22.30 -10.88
N LEU A 131 6.04 -21.34 -10.41
CA LEU A 131 7.41 -21.61 -9.94
C LEU A 131 7.43 -22.44 -8.64
N VAL A 132 6.53 -22.13 -7.70
CA VAL A 132 6.40 -22.91 -6.46
C VAL A 132 5.92 -24.33 -6.78
N ARG A 133 4.85 -24.47 -7.58
CA ARG A 133 4.29 -25.78 -7.98
C ARG A 133 5.26 -26.63 -8.81
N LEU A 134 6.15 -26.00 -9.58
CA LEU A 134 7.22 -26.71 -10.31
C LEU A 134 8.26 -27.32 -9.36
N THR A 135 8.52 -26.66 -8.23
CA THR A 135 9.66 -26.99 -7.37
C THR A 135 9.26 -27.76 -6.11
N ARG A 136 8.01 -27.63 -5.66
CA ARG A 136 7.48 -28.19 -4.40
C ARG A 136 6.10 -28.83 -4.58
N THR A 137 5.84 -29.90 -3.83
CA THR A 137 4.47 -30.37 -3.60
C THR A 137 3.67 -29.35 -2.77
N LEU A 138 2.35 -29.51 -2.70
CA LEU A 138 1.51 -28.65 -1.85
C LEU A 138 1.90 -28.79 -0.37
N ASP A 139 2.07 -30.03 0.10
CA ASP A 139 2.47 -30.28 1.49
C ASP A 139 3.84 -29.67 1.81
N GLU A 140 4.82 -29.82 0.91
CA GLU A 140 6.13 -29.18 1.08
C GLU A 140 6.03 -27.64 1.13
N ALA A 141 5.18 -27.04 0.31
CA ALA A 141 4.97 -25.59 0.32
C ALA A 141 4.32 -25.12 1.63
N LEU A 142 3.28 -25.82 2.08
CA LEU A 142 2.59 -25.52 3.34
C LEU A 142 3.48 -25.77 4.57
N ASP A 143 4.31 -26.81 4.55
CA ASP A 143 5.28 -27.08 5.63
C ASP A 143 6.37 -26.02 5.72
N VAL A 144 6.78 -25.44 4.59
CA VAL A 144 7.66 -24.27 4.59
C VAL A 144 6.96 -23.07 5.23
N ALA A 145 5.69 -22.84 4.89
CA ALA A 145 4.90 -21.74 5.45
C ALA A 145 4.67 -21.87 6.97
N ARG A 146 4.32 -23.07 7.44
CA ARG A 146 4.08 -23.38 8.87
C ARG A 146 5.29 -23.12 9.77
N ARG A 147 6.51 -23.11 9.22
CA ARG A 147 7.73 -22.74 9.98
C ARG A 147 7.78 -21.26 10.35
N SER A 148 6.96 -20.42 9.73
CA SER A 148 6.96 -18.98 9.93
C SER A 148 5.63 -18.41 10.38
N THR A 149 4.50 -19.09 10.14
CA THR A 149 3.17 -18.61 10.53
C THR A 149 2.24 -19.78 10.85
N ASN A 150 1.36 -19.57 11.83
CA ASN A 150 0.22 -20.45 12.13
C ASN A 150 -1.11 -19.77 11.73
N ASP A 151 -1.05 -18.62 11.05
CA ASP A 151 -2.24 -17.90 10.62
C ASP A 151 -2.94 -18.65 9.49
N ALA A 152 -4.20 -19.03 9.71
CA ALA A 152 -5.00 -19.74 8.72
C ALA A 152 -5.15 -18.97 7.40
N ALA A 153 -5.17 -17.63 7.44
CA ALA A 153 -5.29 -16.80 6.24
C ALA A 153 -4.00 -16.82 5.41
N ASP A 154 -2.83 -16.83 6.06
CA ASP A 154 -1.55 -16.96 5.36
C ASP A 154 -1.44 -18.35 4.70
N LEU A 155 -1.81 -19.42 5.40
CA LEU A 155 -1.77 -20.78 4.86
C LEU A 155 -2.76 -20.99 3.71
N ALA A 156 -3.99 -20.48 3.84
CA ALA A 156 -4.99 -20.52 2.77
C ALA A 156 -4.53 -19.73 1.53
N TRP A 157 -3.80 -18.62 1.73
CA TRP A 157 -3.20 -17.88 0.62
C TRP A 157 -2.13 -18.71 -0.10
N GLU A 158 -1.20 -19.35 0.62
CA GLU A 158 -0.18 -20.20 0.00
C GLU A 158 -0.79 -21.37 -0.78
N GLU A 159 -1.84 -22.00 -0.24
CA GLU A 159 -2.58 -23.04 -0.92
C GLU A 159 -3.20 -22.53 -2.22
N ARG A 160 -3.89 -21.38 -2.18
CA ARG A 160 -4.50 -20.74 -3.35
C ARG A 160 -3.46 -20.38 -4.42
N VAL A 161 -2.30 -19.89 -4.01
CA VAL A 161 -1.16 -19.60 -4.90
C VAL A 161 -0.65 -20.88 -5.56
N TRP A 162 -0.44 -21.95 -4.79
CA TRP A 162 0.04 -23.23 -5.33
C TRP A 162 -0.98 -23.86 -6.30
N LYS A 163 -2.27 -23.80 -5.97
CA LYS A 163 -3.36 -24.31 -6.81
C LYS A 163 -3.58 -23.50 -8.09
N LEU A 164 -3.00 -22.30 -8.20
CA LEU A 164 -3.24 -21.35 -9.29
C LEU A 164 -4.71 -20.87 -9.32
N GLU A 165 -5.27 -20.63 -8.13
CA GLU A 165 -6.65 -20.18 -7.93
C GLU A 165 -6.71 -18.72 -7.48
N VAL A 166 -5.63 -17.96 -7.67
CA VAL A 166 -5.51 -16.56 -7.21
C VAL A 166 -6.45 -15.64 -7.98
N ALA A 167 -6.63 -15.89 -9.28
CA ALA A 167 -7.57 -15.16 -10.13
C ALA A 167 -8.15 -16.09 -11.20
N THR A 168 -9.42 -15.90 -11.51
CA THR A 168 -10.11 -16.53 -12.63
C THR A 168 -9.62 -15.96 -13.97
N ALA A 169 -9.94 -16.64 -15.07
CA ALA A 169 -9.56 -16.15 -16.41
C ALA A 169 -10.18 -14.79 -16.74
N ASP A 170 -11.35 -14.47 -16.20
CA ASP A 170 -12.06 -13.21 -16.44
C ASP A 170 -11.44 -12.08 -15.61
N GLU A 171 -11.19 -12.35 -14.32
CA GLU A 171 -10.44 -11.43 -13.44
C GLU A 171 -9.05 -11.13 -14.01
N GLU A 172 -8.36 -12.15 -14.52
CA GLU A 172 -7.05 -11.98 -15.15
C GLU A 172 -7.09 -11.04 -16.38
N ARG A 173 -8.17 -11.02 -17.16
CA ARG A 173 -8.34 -10.08 -18.29
C ARG A 173 -8.59 -8.67 -17.77
N ILE A 174 -9.53 -8.52 -16.83
CA ILE A 174 -9.85 -7.22 -16.21
C ILE A 174 -8.61 -6.58 -15.57
N LEU A 175 -7.80 -7.37 -14.87
CA LEU A 175 -6.57 -6.88 -14.24
C LEU A 175 -5.53 -6.46 -15.30
N VAL A 176 -5.41 -7.18 -16.42
CA VAL A 176 -4.54 -6.77 -17.53
C VAL A 176 -5.02 -5.46 -18.13
N ASP A 177 -6.31 -5.33 -18.44
CA ASP A 177 -6.90 -4.12 -19.03
C ASP A 177 -6.65 -2.91 -18.12
N ARG A 178 -6.82 -3.06 -16.80
CA ARG A 178 -6.50 -2.01 -15.82
C ARG A 178 -5.02 -1.63 -15.82
N LEU A 179 -4.11 -2.60 -15.87
CA LEU A 179 -2.67 -2.33 -15.98
C LEU A 179 -2.32 -1.61 -17.28
N GLU A 180 -3.00 -1.89 -18.39
CA GLU A 180 -2.84 -1.15 -19.65
C GLU A 180 -3.35 0.29 -19.53
N CYS A 181 -4.52 0.52 -18.92
CA CYS A 181 -5.01 1.88 -18.63
C CYS A 181 -4.04 2.66 -17.72
N TRP A 182 -3.37 2.00 -16.77
CA TRP A 182 -2.33 2.62 -15.96
C TRP A 182 -1.12 3.07 -16.80
N LEU A 183 -0.72 2.31 -17.82
CA LEU A 183 0.35 2.70 -18.74
C LEU A 183 -0.07 3.91 -19.60
N GLU A 184 -1.32 3.97 -20.05
CA GLU A 184 -1.86 5.10 -20.80
C GLU A 184 -1.91 6.38 -19.94
N ARG A 185 -2.32 6.26 -18.67
CA ARG A 185 -2.26 7.38 -17.70
C ARG A 185 -0.83 7.90 -17.51
N LEU A 186 0.17 7.01 -17.45
CA LEU A 186 1.58 7.39 -17.33
C LEU A 186 2.10 8.04 -18.61
N GLU A 187 1.74 7.52 -19.78
CA GLU A 187 2.09 8.09 -21.07
C GLU A 187 1.57 9.53 -21.19
N ALA A 188 0.28 9.75 -20.90
CA ALA A 188 -0.32 11.07 -20.91
C ALA A 188 0.31 12.01 -19.88
N ALA A 189 0.63 11.52 -18.68
CA ALA A 189 1.29 12.32 -17.65
C ALA A 189 2.72 12.75 -18.01
N LEU A 190 3.39 12.01 -18.91
CA LEU A 190 4.74 12.28 -19.38
C LEU A 190 4.77 13.05 -20.71
N ASP A 191 3.60 13.41 -21.26
CA ASP A 191 3.52 14.22 -22.47
C ASP A 191 4.07 15.63 -22.21
N GLY A 192 4.99 16.07 -23.05
CA GLY A 192 5.74 17.32 -22.88
C GLY A 192 6.62 17.40 -21.61
N ARG A 193 6.72 16.34 -20.80
CA ARG A 193 7.41 16.36 -19.50
C ARG A 193 8.56 15.36 -19.42
N ARG A 194 9.62 15.75 -18.70
CA ARG A 194 10.74 14.87 -18.41
C ARG A 194 10.49 13.96 -17.21
N TRP A 195 9.77 14.46 -16.21
CA TRP A 195 9.49 13.83 -14.92
C TRP A 195 7.98 13.91 -14.62
N LEU A 196 7.50 13.05 -13.73
CA LEU A 196 6.08 12.94 -13.38
C LEU A 196 5.58 14.17 -12.60
N VAL A 197 6.45 14.82 -11.85
CA VAL A 197 6.16 16.02 -11.04
C VAL A 197 7.30 17.02 -11.19
N GLY A 198 6.94 18.29 -11.38
CA GLY A 198 7.91 19.38 -11.52
C GLY A 198 8.89 19.19 -12.70
N ASP A 199 10.07 19.80 -12.57
CA ASP A 199 11.13 19.85 -13.57
C ASP A 199 12.37 19.01 -13.18
N ARG A 200 12.36 18.40 -11.99
CA ARG A 200 13.47 17.61 -11.43
C ARG A 200 13.08 16.16 -11.16
N PHE A 201 14.06 15.28 -11.24
CA PHE A 201 13.94 13.90 -10.77
C PHE A 201 13.65 13.88 -9.27
N GLY A 202 12.70 13.07 -8.82
CA GLY A 202 12.38 12.94 -7.41
C GLY A 202 11.61 11.68 -7.06
N GLN A 203 10.87 11.74 -5.96
CA GLN A 203 10.26 10.58 -5.34
C GLN A 203 9.10 10.00 -6.16
N ALA A 204 8.44 10.78 -7.03
CA ALA A 204 7.42 10.25 -7.93
C ALA A 204 8.02 9.15 -8.84
N GLU A 205 9.19 9.41 -9.43
CA GLU A 205 9.90 8.44 -10.28
C GLU A 205 10.30 7.19 -9.51
N ILE A 206 10.95 7.40 -8.36
CA ILE A 206 11.42 6.34 -7.46
C ILE A 206 10.25 5.46 -7.03
N SER A 207 9.06 6.04 -6.86
CA SER A 207 7.89 5.32 -6.38
C SER A 207 7.27 4.45 -7.46
N VAL A 208 7.08 4.99 -8.66
CA VAL A 208 6.34 4.37 -9.77
C VAL A 208 7.20 3.38 -10.57
N TYR A 209 8.44 3.74 -10.90
CA TYR A 209 9.26 2.97 -11.83
C TYR A 209 9.48 1.50 -11.43
N PRO A 210 9.81 1.16 -10.16
CA PRO A 210 10.05 -0.23 -9.78
C PRO A 210 8.86 -1.15 -10.05
N ARG A 211 7.63 -0.63 -9.97
CA ARG A 211 6.41 -1.37 -10.27
C ARG A 211 6.21 -1.54 -11.78
N VAL A 212 6.25 -0.44 -12.53
CA VAL A 212 5.97 -0.43 -13.97
C VAL A 212 6.93 -1.33 -14.74
N MET A 213 8.21 -1.33 -14.36
CA MET A 213 9.19 -2.18 -15.04
C MET A 213 8.94 -3.69 -14.89
N MET A 214 8.08 -4.10 -13.95
CA MET A 214 7.69 -5.48 -13.72
C MET A 214 6.44 -5.90 -14.50
N PHE A 215 5.71 -4.96 -15.13
CA PHE A 215 4.50 -5.27 -15.90
C PHE A 215 4.71 -6.34 -16.98
N PRO A 216 5.86 -6.37 -17.71
CA PRO A 216 6.14 -7.46 -18.64
C PRO A 216 6.18 -8.86 -18.01
N PHE A 217 6.42 -8.98 -16.70
CA PHE A 217 6.44 -10.29 -16.01
C PHE A 217 5.06 -10.93 -15.98
N VAL A 218 4.02 -10.11 -15.97
CA VAL A 218 2.63 -10.56 -15.93
C VAL A 218 1.95 -10.48 -17.29
N GLY A 219 2.72 -10.31 -18.37
CA GLY A 219 2.20 -10.30 -19.74
C GLY A 219 1.66 -8.96 -20.22
N VAL A 220 1.93 -7.87 -19.51
CA VAL A 220 1.56 -6.51 -19.95
C VAL A 220 2.77 -5.89 -20.66
N ALA A 221 2.65 -5.69 -21.97
CA ALA A 221 3.75 -5.20 -22.80
C ALA A 221 3.89 -3.67 -22.69
N ILE A 222 5.14 -3.20 -22.71
CA ILE A 222 5.46 -1.77 -22.82
C ILE A 222 6.04 -1.57 -24.22
N ASP A 223 5.18 -1.22 -25.17
CA ASP A 223 5.56 -1.00 -26.57
C ASP A 223 5.99 0.46 -26.79
N PRO A 224 7.27 0.74 -27.12
CA PRO A 224 7.74 2.09 -27.38
C PRO A 224 7.06 2.80 -28.55
N ARG A 225 6.40 2.07 -29.46
CA ARG A 225 5.63 2.67 -30.57
C ARG A 225 4.30 3.26 -30.08
N ARG A 226 3.69 2.67 -29.06
CA ARG A 226 2.45 3.15 -28.44
C ARG A 226 2.69 4.07 -27.25
N LEU A 227 3.79 3.84 -26.52
CA LEU A 227 4.12 4.52 -25.26
C LEU A 227 5.51 5.18 -25.33
N PRO A 228 5.74 6.12 -26.27
CA PRO A 228 7.06 6.72 -26.50
C PRO A 228 7.54 7.56 -25.31
N ASN A 229 6.66 8.33 -24.65
CA ASN A 229 7.05 9.17 -23.51
C ASN A 229 7.43 8.32 -22.31
N LEU A 230 6.62 7.31 -21.98
CA LEU A 230 6.91 6.34 -20.94
C LEU A 230 8.20 5.59 -21.23
N SER A 231 8.41 5.13 -22.46
CA SER A 231 9.62 4.39 -22.84
C SER A 231 10.89 5.25 -22.78
N ARG A 232 10.80 6.54 -23.12
CA ARG A 232 11.88 7.53 -22.89
C ARG A 232 12.18 7.65 -21.40
N TRP A 233 11.16 7.89 -20.59
CA TRP A 233 11.27 8.06 -19.14
C TRP A 233 11.89 6.82 -18.47
N MET A 234 11.42 5.62 -18.82
CA MET A 234 11.96 4.36 -18.29
C MET A 234 13.44 4.17 -18.65
N ARG A 235 13.86 4.51 -19.89
CA ARG A 235 15.28 4.44 -20.28
C ARG A 235 16.14 5.44 -19.50
N ALA A 236 15.66 6.66 -19.33
CA ALA A 236 16.36 7.68 -18.56
C ALA A 236 16.57 7.24 -17.10
N LEU A 237 15.54 6.65 -16.47
CA LEU A 237 15.63 6.12 -15.11
C LEU A 237 16.54 4.89 -15.03
N ALA A 238 16.40 3.93 -15.95
CA ALA A 238 17.24 2.73 -15.97
C ALA A 238 18.75 3.04 -16.08
N ALA A 239 19.10 4.13 -16.77
CA ALA A 239 20.48 4.59 -16.92
C ALA A 239 21.05 5.27 -15.66
N ARG A 240 20.21 5.66 -14.69
CA ARG A 240 20.69 6.26 -13.44
C ARG A 240 21.41 5.21 -12.59
N PRO A 241 22.58 5.52 -11.99
CA PRO A 241 23.31 4.58 -11.16
C PRO A 241 22.51 3.98 -10.00
N SER A 242 21.63 4.76 -9.38
CA SER A 242 20.76 4.32 -8.29
C SER A 242 19.77 3.22 -8.71
N PHE A 243 19.19 3.32 -9.91
CA PHE A 243 18.27 2.34 -10.46
C PHE A 243 19.01 1.09 -10.95
N ALA A 244 20.15 1.27 -11.60
CA ALA A 244 20.98 0.17 -12.08
C ALA A 244 21.55 -0.68 -10.94
N LYS A 245 22.11 -0.04 -9.90
CA LYS A 245 22.71 -0.73 -8.73
C LYS A 245 21.69 -1.48 -7.88
N THR A 246 20.44 -1.06 -7.88
CA THR A 246 19.39 -1.65 -7.02
C THR A 246 18.54 -2.71 -7.73
N LEU A 247 18.83 -2.97 -9.02
CA LEU A 247 18.24 -4.07 -9.77
C LEU A 247 18.89 -5.39 -9.37
N SER A 248 18.09 -6.31 -8.82
CA SER A 248 18.60 -7.61 -8.35
C SER A 248 18.99 -8.54 -9.50
N PHE A 249 19.76 -9.60 -9.20
CA PHE A 249 20.06 -10.64 -10.18
C PHE A 249 18.79 -11.40 -10.56
N GLU A 250 17.93 -11.66 -9.58
CA GLU A 250 16.63 -12.32 -9.71
C GLU A 250 15.73 -11.54 -10.66
N ASP A 251 15.66 -10.20 -10.52
CA ASP A 251 14.89 -9.35 -11.44
C ASP A 251 15.43 -9.50 -12.88
N ARG A 252 16.75 -9.46 -13.07
CA ARG A 252 17.35 -9.67 -14.40
C ARG A 252 17.05 -11.06 -14.96
N ALA A 253 17.03 -12.09 -14.12
CA ALA A 253 16.68 -13.45 -14.51
C ALA A 253 15.18 -13.55 -14.89
N LEU A 254 14.28 -12.97 -14.09
CA LEU A 254 12.85 -12.92 -14.35
C LEU A 254 12.53 -12.14 -15.62
N VAL A 255 13.19 -11.00 -15.87
CA VAL A 255 13.07 -10.25 -17.14
C VAL A 255 13.41 -11.15 -18.33
N ARG A 256 14.52 -11.90 -18.25
CA ARG A 256 14.94 -12.80 -19.34
C ARG A 256 13.95 -13.96 -19.52
N LEU A 257 13.50 -14.57 -18.43
CA LEU A 257 12.53 -15.67 -18.45
C LEU A 257 11.17 -15.23 -19.00
N ALA A 258 10.66 -14.06 -18.58
CA ALA A 258 9.41 -13.51 -19.08
C ALA A 258 9.47 -13.28 -20.59
N ARG A 259 10.58 -12.74 -21.11
CA ARG A 259 10.78 -12.51 -22.55
C ARG A 259 10.92 -13.79 -23.37
N SER A 260 11.38 -14.89 -22.75
CA SER A 260 11.54 -16.18 -23.45
C SER A 260 10.22 -16.94 -23.69
N GLY A 261 9.11 -16.49 -23.11
CA GLY A 261 7.82 -17.18 -23.16
C GLY A 261 7.71 -18.41 -22.25
N VAL A 262 8.82 -18.84 -21.61
CA VAL A 262 8.86 -20.00 -20.70
C VAL A 262 7.89 -19.85 -19.54
N VAL A 263 7.79 -18.66 -18.94
CA VAL A 263 6.87 -18.41 -17.81
C VAL A 263 5.41 -18.60 -18.24
N GLY A 264 5.02 -18.07 -19.40
CA GLY A 264 3.68 -18.24 -19.95
C GLY A 264 3.38 -19.67 -20.39
N TRP A 265 4.37 -20.40 -20.91
CA TRP A 265 4.25 -21.84 -21.19
C TRP A 265 4.08 -22.65 -19.91
N LEU A 266 4.86 -22.35 -18.87
CA LEU A 266 4.81 -23.03 -17.57
C LEU A 266 3.45 -22.83 -16.90
N ALA A 267 2.97 -21.58 -16.84
CA ALA A 267 1.66 -21.25 -16.29
C ALA A 267 0.52 -21.98 -17.01
N ARG A 268 0.52 -21.99 -18.35
CA ARG A 268 -0.50 -22.70 -19.14
C ARG A 268 -0.46 -24.21 -18.95
N THR A 269 0.74 -24.78 -18.85
CA THR A 269 0.92 -26.22 -18.68
C THR A 269 0.44 -26.65 -17.28
N LEU A 270 0.89 -25.97 -16.22
CA LEU A 270 0.57 -26.34 -14.83
C LEU A 270 -0.88 -26.05 -14.41
N ARG A 271 -1.66 -25.29 -15.19
CA ARG A 271 -3.12 -25.17 -14.99
C ARG A 271 -3.86 -26.46 -15.29
N ARG A 272 -3.31 -27.34 -16.13
CA ARG A 272 -3.94 -28.62 -16.46
C ARG A 272 -3.58 -29.68 -15.42
N PRO A 273 -4.47 -30.65 -15.17
CA PRO A 273 -4.16 -31.83 -14.37
C PRO A 273 -2.93 -32.57 -14.93
N PRO A 274 -2.04 -33.13 -14.08
CA PRO A 274 -0.87 -33.89 -14.55
C PRO A 274 -1.19 -35.03 -15.52
N ALA A 275 -2.37 -35.62 -15.41
CA ALA A 275 -2.86 -36.65 -16.30
C ALA A 275 -2.99 -36.19 -17.77
N GLU A 276 -3.27 -34.91 -18.00
CA GLU A 276 -3.45 -34.31 -19.32
C GLU A 276 -2.12 -33.85 -19.96
N HIS A 277 -1.00 -33.93 -19.23
CA HIS A 277 0.30 -33.52 -19.77
C HIS A 277 0.82 -34.52 -20.80
N THR A 278 1.22 -34.02 -21.97
CA THR A 278 1.93 -34.81 -22.98
C THR A 278 3.33 -35.23 -22.50
N ILE A 279 3.92 -36.24 -23.15
CA ILE A 279 5.29 -36.70 -22.84
C ILE A 279 6.30 -35.55 -22.93
N LEU A 280 6.19 -34.71 -23.97
CA LEU A 280 7.04 -33.53 -24.16
C LEU A 280 6.86 -32.51 -23.04
N GLN A 281 5.63 -32.27 -22.58
CA GLN A 281 5.37 -31.36 -21.45
C GLN A 281 5.98 -31.90 -20.16
N ARG A 282 5.82 -33.19 -19.86
CA ARG A 282 6.42 -33.83 -18.68
C ARG A 282 7.96 -33.75 -18.70
N ALA A 283 8.57 -34.02 -19.85
CA ALA A 283 10.01 -33.90 -20.04
C ALA A 283 10.48 -32.44 -19.86
N GLY A 284 9.77 -31.48 -20.47
CA GLY A 284 10.06 -30.04 -20.33
C GLY A 284 9.96 -29.54 -18.89
N LEU A 285 8.91 -29.93 -18.15
CA LEU A 285 8.76 -29.61 -16.73
C LEU A 285 9.89 -30.21 -15.90
N THR A 286 10.29 -31.46 -16.17
CA THR A 286 11.41 -32.11 -15.47
C THR A 286 12.74 -31.37 -15.70
N ALA A 287 13.01 -30.97 -16.95
CA ALA A 287 14.19 -30.20 -17.30
C ALA A 287 14.19 -28.82 -16.61
N LEU A 288 13.07 -28.10 -16.66
CA LEU A 288 12.92 -26.80 -16.00
C LEU A 288 13.04 -26.92 -14.49
N ARG A 289 12.47 -27.95 -13.86
CA ARG A 289 12.63 -28.20 -12.42
C ARG A 289 14.10 -28.36 -12.04
N LYS A 290 14.90 -29.07 -12.85
CA LYS A 290 16.35 -29.21 -12.61
C LYS A 290 17.08 -27.86 -12.75
N ILE A 291 16.77 -27.09 -13.79
CA ILE A 291 17.39 -25.78 -14.05
C ILE A 291 17.03 -24.78 -12.96
N VAL A 292 15.74 -24.60 -12.68
CA VAL A 292 15.23 -23.69 -11.64
C VAL A 292 15.71 -24.14 -10.27
N GLY A 293 15.66 -25.44 -9.97
CA GLY A 293 16.17 -25.98 -8.70
C GLY A 293 17.67 -25.73 -8.51
N ARG A 294 18.48 -25.80 -9.57
CA ARG A 294 19.91 -25.43 -9.51
C ARG A 294 20.07 -23.93 -9.27
N ALA A 295 19.36 -23.09 -10.03
CA ALA A 295 19.43 -21.64 -9.88
C ALA A 295 18.99 -21.16 -8.47
N LEU A 296 17.94 -21.76 -7.90
CA LEU A 296 17.49 -21.46 -6.54
C LEU A 296 18.52 -21.89 -5.49
N ARG A 297 19.19 -23.05 -5.68
CA ARG A 297 20.30 -23.45 -4.80
C ARG A 297 21.47 -22.49 -4.92
N ASP A 298 21.89 -22.15 -6.13
CA ASP A 298 23.02 -21.25 -6.38
C ASP A 298 22.73 -19.85 -5.78
N ALA A 299 21.49 -19.35 -5.89
CA ALA A 299 21.07 -18.10 -5.25
C ALA A 299 21.05 -18.18 -3.71
N ALA A 300 20.62 -19.31 -3.15
CA ALA A 300 20.66 -19.57 -1.72
C ALA A 300 22.09 -19.74 -1.16
N HIS A 301 23.08 -20.08 -2.01
CA HIS A 301 24.50 -20.15 -1.63
C HIS A 301 25.24 -18.82 -1.87
N ALA A 302 24.84 -18.03 -2.86
CA ALA A 302 25.40 -16.71 -3.16
C ALA A 302 24.95 -15.63 -2.15
N THR A 303 23.78 -15.83 -1.54
CA THR A 303 23.36 -15.08 -0.36
C THR A 303 23.80 -15.90 0.83
N PRO A 304 24.90 -15.56 1.55
CA PRO A 304 25.23 -16.32 2.75
C PRO A 304 23.98 -16.34 3.61
N ALA A 305 23.54 -17.53 4.01
CA ALA A 305 22.49 -17.70 4.98
C ALA A 305 22.94 -16.95 6.22
N ALA A 306 22.57 -15.67 6.31
CA ALA A 306 22.77 -14.91 7.51
C ALA A 306 21.94 -15.69 8.50
N ARG A 307 22.61 -16.44 9.41
CA ARG A 307 21.95 -16.99 10.58
C ARG A 307 21.01 -15.90 11.11
N PRO A 308 19.81 -16.23 11.61
CA PRO A 308 19.09 -15.29 12.45
C PRO A 308 20.07 -14.86 13.53
N SER A 309 20.73 -13.72 13.30
CA SER A 309 21.34 -12.99 14.38
C SER A 309 20.16 -12.71 15.29
N PRO A 310 20.27 -13.00 16.59
CA PRO A 310 19.32 -12.48 17.54
C PRO A 310 19.07 -11.02 17.17
N ILE A 311 17.79 -10.60 17.19
CA ILE A 311 17.41 -9.19 17.09
C ILE A 311 18.01 -8.52 18.33
N GLY A 312 19.32 -8.26 18.28
CA GLY A 312 20.05 -7.57 19.30
C GLY A 312 19.90 -6.08 19.04
N PRO A 313 19.86 -5.25 20.08
CA PRO A 313 19.85 -3.81 19.91
C PRO A 313 21.05 -3.44 19.05
N HIS A 314 20.80 -2.89 17.86
CA HIS A 314 21.85 -2.35 17.01
C HIS A 314 22.55 -1.26 17.82
N ARG A 315 23.82 -1.47 18.16
CA ARG A 315 24.58 -0.49 18.96
C ARG A 315 24.64 0.84 18.21
N ALA A 316 24.22 1.89 18.91
CA ALA A 316 24.17 3.26 18.46
C ALA A 316 25.53 3.71 17.89
N GLY A 317 25.58 3.92 16.58
CA GLY A 317 26.55 4.80 15.94
C GLY A 317 26.03 6.24 16.03
N ARG A 318 26.90 7.18 16.43
CA ARG A 318 26.66 8.60 16.70
C ARG A 318 25.42 9.21 15.99
N ILE A 319 24.50 9.64 16.86
CA ILE A 319 23.23 10.38 16.71
C ILE A 319 23.09 11.23 15.42
N PRO A 320 21.87 11.33 14.85
CA PRO A 320 21.42 12.63 14.35
C PRO A 320 20.11 13.06 15.03
N PRO A 321 19.92 14.37 15.25
CA PRO A 321 19.34 14.97 16.45
C PRO A 321 17.97 14.41 16.85
N GLY A 322 17.69 14.39 18.16
CA GLY A 322 16.31 14.44 18.64
C GLY A 322 15.58 15.55 17.88
N ASP A 323 14.44 15.20 17.28
CA ASP A 323 13.50 16.13 16.66
C ASP A 323 13.97 16.87 15.40
N ALA A 324 14.68 16.20 14.48
CA ALA A 324 14.85 16.73 13.12
C ALA A 324 13.47 17.19 12.59
N PRO A 325 13.29 18.49 12.32
CA PRO A 325 11.98 18.98 11.93
C PRO A 325 11.63 18.40 10.56
N ILE A 326 10.35 18.12 10.32
CA ILE A 326 9.88 17.92 8.95
C ILE A 326 10.31 19.14 8.14
N ARG A 327 10.94 18.90 7.00
CA ARG A 327 11.45 19.98 6.16
C ARG A 327 10.27 20.59 5.42
N ILE A 328 9.63 21.55 6.07
CA ILE A 328 8.69 22.48 5.45
C ILE A 328 9.51 23.74 5.11
N GLY A 329 10.36 23.64 4.09
CA GLY A 329 11.01 24.80 3.51
C GLY A 329 9.98 25.61 2.75
N ARG A 330 9.47 26.69 3.34
CA ARG A 330 8.58 27.71 2.72
C ARG A 330 7.66 27.12 1.64
N ILE A 331 6.58 26.45 2.04
CA ILE A 331 5.46 26.24 1.13
C ILE A 331 5.05 27.62 0.66
N ALA A 332 5.41 27.97 -0.57
CA ALA A 332 4.81 29.10 -1.25
C ALA A 332 3.33 28.74 -1.41
N LEU A 333 2.54 29.17 -0.43
CA LEU A 333 1.10 29.10 -0.49
C LEU A 333 0.72 29.98 -1.70
N PRO A 334 0.08 29.46 -2.76
CA PRO A 334 -0.60 30.35 -3.69
C PRO A 334 -1.47 31.31 -2.88
N ALA A 335 -1.55 32.57 -3.32
CA ALA A 335 -2.20 33.70 -2.61
C ALA A 335 -3.68 33.44 -2.18
N ALA A 336 -4.24 32.33 -2.64
CA ALA A 336 -5.52 31.72 -2.33
C ALA A 336 -5.73 31.28 -0.87
N ALA A 337 -5.54 32.15 0.13
CA ALA A 337 -6.11 31.89 1.46
C ALA A 337 -7.66 32.05 1.47
N SER A 338 -8.23 32.60 0.38
CA SER A 338 -9.65 32.94 0.26
C SER A 338 -10.44 32.07 -0.73
N GLU A 339 -9.84 31.02 -1.31
CA GLU A 339 -10.55 30.15 -2.25
C GLU A 339 -11.51 29.21 -1.49
N PRO A 340 -12.72 28.95 -2.02
CA PRO A 340 -13.68 28.08 -1.36
C PRO A 340 -13.15 26.64 -1.32
N ILE A 341 -13.35 25.98 -0.18
CA ILE A 341 -13.12 24.55 -0.01
C ILE A 341 -14.43 23.84 -0.22
N VAL A 342 -14.47 22.88 -1.15
CA VAL A 342 -15.59 21.99 -1.38
C VAL A 342 -15.15 20.57 -1.03
N LEU A 343 -15.78 19.97 -0.02
CA LEU A 343 -15.54 18.59 0.39
C LEU A 343 -16.67 17.70 -0.16
N PHE A 344 -16.31 16.82 -1.09
CA PHE A 344 -17.16 15.73 -1.55
C PHE A 344 -16.98 14.54 -0.61
N ASP A 345 -18.02 14.16 0.11
CA ASP A 345 -18.02 13.13 1.16
C ASP A 345 -19.34 12.34 1.11
N SER A 346 -19.40 11.20 1.80
CA SER A 346 -20.68 10.57 2.11
C SER A 346 -20.89 10.50 3.62
N ARG A 347 -22.14 10.61 4.08
CA ARG A 347 -22.49 10.59 5.52
C ARG A 347 -21.91 9.41 6.29
N HIS A 348 -21.81 8.25 5.64
CA HIS A 348 -21.30 7.02 6.24
C HIS A 348 -19.80 6.83 6.04
N SER A 349 -19.13 7.74 5.33
CA SER A 349 -17.70 7.60 5.03
C SER A 349 -16.84 7.96 6.25
N PRO A 350 -16.09 7.01 6.85
CA PRO A 350 -15.15 7.33 7.93
C PRO A 350 -13.99 8.21 7.42
N HIS A 351 -13.66 8.09 6.14
CA HIS A 351 -12.62 8.88 5.47
C HIS A 351 -13.06 10.32 5.20
N GLY A 352 -14.35 10.55 4.90
CA GLY A 352 -14.90 11.89 4.81
C GLY A 352 -15.08 12.52 6.19
N ARG A 353 -15.60 11.75 7.16
CA ARG A 353 -15.79 12.21 8.54
C ARG A 353 -14.51 12.69 9.20
N ARG A 354 -13.36 12.02 8.99
CA ARG A 354 -12.10 12.50 9.58
C ARG A 354 -11.67 13.86 9.05
N LEU A 355 -11.97 14.17 7.79
CA LEU A 355 -11.70 15.49 7.20
C LEU A 355 -12.68 16.53 7.72
N ARG A 356 -13.96 16.19 7.92
CA ARG A 356 -14.94 17.07 8.58
C ARG A 356 -14.49 17.44 9.98
N ILE A 357 -14.05 16.45 10.77
CA ILE A 357 -13.50 16.68 12.12
C ILE A 357 -12.26 17.57 12.05
N GLN A 358 -11.33 17.28 11.13
CA GLN A 358 -10.12 18.09 10.95
C GLN A 358 -10.43 19.55 10.58
N LEU A 359 -11.34 19.79 9.64
CA LEU A 359 -11.77 21.13 9.24
C LEU A 359 -12.45 21.87 10.39
N ALA A 360 -13.28 21.17 11.18
CA ALA A 360 -13.91 21.73 12.37
C ALA A 360 -12.90 22.09 13.47
N LEU A 361 -11.91 21.23 13.74
CA LEU A 361 -10.81 21.51 14.66
C LEU A 361 -9.99 22.73 14.24
N ALA A 362 -9.80 22.91 12.93
CA ALA A 362 -9.06 24.05 12.38
C ALA A 362 -9.91 25.32 12.23
N GLY A 363 -11.22 25.27 12.50
CA GLY A 363 -12.12 26.40 12.31
C GLY A 363 -12.28 26.83 10.84
N ILE A 364 -12.08 25.92 9.90
CA ILE A 364 -12.10 26.20 8.45
C ILE A 364 -13.51 25.97 7.92
N GLY A 365 -14.12 27.01 7.34
CA GLY A 365 -15.38 26.90 6.62
C GLY A 365 -15.22 26.14 5.30
N PHE A 366 -16.18 25.28 4.98
CA PHE A 366 -16.21 24.52 3.72
C PHE A 366 -17.64 24.27 3.25
N GLU A 367 -17.82 24.14 1.94
CA GLU A 367 -19.04 23.61 1.33
C GLU A 367 -18.96 22.08 1.35
N ARG A 368 -19.98 21.41 1.91
CA ARG A 368 -20.10 19.95 1.83
C ARG A 368 -20.98 19.57 0.65
N ARG A 369 -20.48 18.70 -0.22
CA ARG A 369 -21.27 18.02 -1.26
C ARG A 369 -21.40 16.55 -0.92
N GLU A 370 -22.60 16.14 -0.54
CA GLU A 370 -22.87 14.73 -0.23
C GLU A 370 -22.94 13.92 -1.52
N ILE A 371 -22.24 12.78 -1.55
CA ILE A 371 -22.28 11.77 -2.59
C ILE A 371 -23.07 10.57 -2.07
N ASP A 372 -24.16 10.23 -2.75
CA ASP A 372 -25.00 9.09 -2.38
C ASP A 372 -24.38 7.77 -2.85
N LEU A 373 -23.77 7.05 -1.91
CA LEU A 373 -23.13 5.76 -2.19
C LEU A 373 -24.13 4.67 -2.57
N ALA A 374 -25.35 4.70 -2.04
CA ALA A 374 -26.39 3.71 -2.34
C ALA A 374 -26.91 3.85 -3.78
N ARG A 375 -26.92 5.09 -4.31
CA ARG A 375 -27.24 5.38 -5.72
C ARG A 375 -26.04 5.21 -6.67
N LEU A 376 -24.87 4.84 -6.13
CA LEU A 376 -23.61 4.79 -6.86
C LEU A 376 -23.20 6.11 -7.51
N GLU A 377 -23.52 7.27 -6.92
CA GLU A 377 -23.15 8.58 -7.47
C GLU A 377 -21.63 8.75 -7.61
N HIS A 378 -20.88 8.15 -6.69
CA HIS A 378 -19.41 8.06 -6.76
C HIS A 378 -18.87 7.33 -8.01
N LYS A 379 -19.72 6.69 -8.81
CA LYS A 379 -19.36 5.97 -10.04
C LYS A 379 -19.91 6.63 -11.30
N THR A 380 -20.53 7.79 -11.22
CA THR A 380 -21.00 8.51 -12.41
C THR A 380 -19.84 9.17 -13.14
N PRO A 381 -19.96 9.41 -14.46
CA PRO A 381 -18.93 10.13 -15.22
C PRO A 381 -18.58 11.49 -14.62
N GLU A 382 -19.57 12.22 -14.08
CA GLU A 382 -19.37 13.54 -13.47
C GLU A 382 -18.50 13.45 -12.22
N TYR A 383 -18.74 12.48 -11.34
CA TYR A 383 -17.91 12.32 -10.15
C TYR A 383 -16.54 11.69 -10.49
N LEU A 384 -16.49 10.79 -11.47
CA LEU A 384 -15.22 10.21 -11.94
C LEU A 384 -14.27 11.25 -12.55
N ALA A 385 -14.82 12.35 -13.09
CA ALA A 385 -14.03 13.51 -13.51
C ALA A 385 -13.37 14.25 -12.32
N ILE A 386 -13.91 14.14 -11.11
CA ILE A 386 -13.37 14.70 -9.87
C ILE A 386 -12.43 13.69 -9.20
N HIS A 387 -12.92 12.46 -8.98
CA HIS A 387 -12.17 11.37 -8.36
C HIS A 387 -12.03 10.20 -9.34
N PRO A 388 -10.87 10.01 -9.98
CA PRO A 388 -10.72 9.03 -11.07
C PRO A 388 -10.96 7.56 -10.71
N ASP A 389 -10.85 7.21 -9.42
CA ASP A 389 -11.15 5.85 -8.93
C ASP A 389 -12.60 5.72 -8.39
N GLY A 390 -13.34 6.84 -8.40
CA GLY A 390 -14.70 6.94 -7.89
C GLY A 390 -14.80 6.56 -6.43
N GLU A 391 -13.95 7.13 -5.56
CA GLU A 391 -14.00 6.94 -4.11
C GLU A 391 -14.28 8.29 -3.45
N VAL A 392 -14.77 8.26 -2.20
CA VAL A 392 -14.94 9.45 -1.37
C VAL A 392 -13.98 9.37 -0.18
N PRO A 393 -13.40 10.48 0.28
CA PRO A 393 -13.66 11.85 -0.11
C PRO A 393 -12.80 12.38 -1.26
N ALA A 394 -13.26 13.48 -1.88
CA ALA A 394 -12.45 14.37 -2.70
C ALA A 394 -12.57 15.81 -2.16
N LEU A 395 -11.49 16.59 -2.21
CA LEU A 395 -11.48 17.98 -1.78
C LEU A 395 -11.07 18.88 -2.94
N VAL A 396 -11.92 19.86 -3.26
CA VAL A 396 -11.60 20.91 -4.22
C VAL A 396 -11.28 22.19 -3.45
N HIS A 397 -10.14 22.81 -3.75
CA HIS A 397 -9.73 24.10 -3.20
C HIS A 397 -9.20 24.95 -4.36
N GLY A 398 -10.06 25.86 -4.83
CA GLY A 398 -9.86 26.62 -6.07
C GLY A 398 -9.57 25.72 -7.28
N ALA A 399 -8.39 25.87 -7.88
CA ALA A 399 -7.98 25.08 -9.04
C ALA A 399 -7.49 23.66 -8.69
N PHE A 400 -7.39 23.31 -7.41
CA PHE A 400 -6.83 22.04 -6.96
C PHE A 400 -7.92 21.03 -6.63
N THR A 401 -7.82 19.84 -7.23
CA THR A 401 -8.61 18.67 -6.86
C THR A 401 -7.70 17.65 -6.19
N LEU A 402 -7.96 17.41 -4.91
CA LEU A 402 -7.25 16.49 -4.04
C LEU A 402 -8.10 15.24 -3.83
N VAL A 403 -7.47 14.09 -3.98
CA VAL A 403 -8.05 12.77 -3.78
C VAL A 403 -7.18 12.02 -2.77
N ASP A 404 -7.70 10.93 -2.23
CA ASP A 404 -7.15 10.21 -1.07
C ASP A 404 -7.19 11.01 0.25
N SER A 405 -7.93 10.47 1.21
CA SER A 405 -8.16 11.13 2.48
C SER A 405 -6.90 11.35 3.33
N ALA A 406 -5.80 10.63 3.11
CA ALA A 406 -4.56 10.81 3.89
C ALA A 406 -3.76 11.98 3.33
N THR A 407 -3.67 12.03 2.00
CA THR A 407 -3.10 13.15 1.24
C THR A 407 -3.87 14.45 1.51
N ILE A 408 -5.21 14.40 1.50
CA ILE A 408 -6.04 15.58 1.85
C ILE A 408 -5.78 16.02 3.30
N ALA A 409 -5.71 15.08 4.25
CA ALA A 409 -5.49 15.41 5.66
C ALA A 409 -4.12 16.07 5.90
N GLU A 410 -3.06 15.54 5.28
CA GLU A 410 -1.73 16.15 5.35
C GLU A 410 -1.69 17.51 4.64
N TYR A 411 -2.35 17.64 3.48
CA TYR A 411 -2.52 18.94 2.82
C TYR A 411 -3.18 19.98 3.72
N LEU A 412 -4.29 19.64 4.37
CA LEU A 412 -5.02 20.55 5.26
C LEU A 412 -4.15 20.97 6.46
N ASP A 413 -3.43 20.03 7.07
CA ASP A 413 -2.55 20.34 8.21
C ASP A 413 -1.34 21.21 7.82
N LEU A 414 -0.80 21.03 6.62
CA LEU A 414 0.31 21.83 6.12
C LEU A 414 -0.13 23.20 5.61
N ARG A 415 -1.31 23.28 4.98
CA ARG A 415 -1.89 24.51 4.42
C ARG A 415 -2.45 25.40 5.52
N PHE A 416 -3.14 24.79 6.48
CA PHE A 416 -3.89 25.45 7.55
C PHE A 416 -3.54 24.80 8.89
N PRO A 417 -2.31 25.01 9.39
CA PRO A 417 -1.86 24.37 10.61
C PRO A 417 -2.70 24.83 11.80
N GLY A 418 -3.34 23.87 12.48
CA GLY A 418 -3.95 24.09 13.79
C GLY A 418 -2.92 24.33 14.89
N VAL A 419 -3.39 24.63 16.10
CA VAL A 419 -2.53 24.80 17.30
C VAL A 419 -3.00 23.83 18.40
N PRO A 420 -2.22 22.77 18.72
CA PRO A 420 -1.04 22.29 18.00
C PRO A 420 -1.39 21.67 16.62
N PRO A 421 -0.41 21.51 15.71
CA PRO A 421 -0.64 20.81 14.44
C PRO A 421 -0.94 19.33 14.68
N LEU A 422 -1.84 18.76 13.87
CA LEU A 422 -2.21 17.35 13.93
C LEU A 422 -1.17 16.44 13.28
N LEU A 423 -0.34 16.97 12.37
CA LEU A 423 0.89 16.31 11.93
C LEU A 423 2.08 16.85 12.75
N PRO A 424 2.71 16.05 13.62
CA PRO A 424 3.86 16.48 14.39
C PRO A 424 4.97 17.04 13.51
N ARG A 425 5.66 18.06 14.01
CA ARG A 425 6.77 18.67 13.26
C ARG A 425 8.10 17.94 13.44
N CYS A 426 8.18 16.92 14.29
CA CYS A 426 9.31 15.99 14.36
C CYS A 426 9.20 14.91 13.29
N ALA A 427 10.26 14.69 12.49
CA ALA A 427 10.26 13.76 11.37
C ALA A 427 9.91 12.31 11.78
N PHE A 428 10.38 11.87 12.95
CA PHE A 428 10.07 10.52 13.43
C PHE A 428 8.62 10.39 13.88
N GLU A 429 8.07 11.37 14.60
CA GLU A 429 6.66 11.35 14.99
C GLU A 429 5.73 11.47 13.78
N ALA A 430 6.06 12.33 12.80
CA ALA A 430 5.36 12.41 11.53
C ALA A 430 5.37 11.05 10.79
N ALA A 431 6.52 10.36 10.79
CA ALA A 431 6.61 9.01 10.23
C ALA A 431 5.70 8.03 10.98
N ARG A 432 5.67 8.06 12.32
CA ARG A 432 4.75 7.24 13.12
C ARG A 432 3.28 7.52 12.82
N VAL A 433 2.90 8.80 12.67
CA VAL A 433 1.53 9.18 12.27
C VAL A 433 1.18 8.57 10.92
N ARG A 434 2.06 8.71 9.92
CA ARG A 434 1.84 8.12 8.59
C ARG A 434 1.80 6.59 8.62
N SER A 435 2.62 5.93 9.44
CA SER A 435 2.58 4.47 9.62
C SER A 435 1.24 4.00 10.23
N TRP A 436 0.69 4.72 11.22
CA TRP A 436 -0.65 4.41 11.76
C TRP A 436 -1.76 4.60 10.73
N ILE A 437 -1.70 5.67 9.93
CA ILE A 437 -2.65 5.90 8.83
C ILE A 437 -2.53 4.81 7.76
N ALA A 438 -1.30 4.37 7.44
CA ALA A 438 -1.10 3.27 6.51
C ALA A 438 -1.60 1.93 7.04
N LEU A 439 -1.46 1.65 8.35
CA LEU A 439 -2.04 0.48 9.01
C LEU A 439 -3.57 0.49 8.94
N GLU A 440 -4.19 1.67 9.13
CA GLU A 440 -5.62 1.89 8.95
C GLU A 440 -6.04 1.61 7.50
N ALA A 441 -5.41 2.25 6.53
CA ALA A 441 -5.68 2.08 5.11
C ALA A 441 -5.49 0.63 4.64
N GLY A 442 -4.49 -0.07 5.20
CA GLY A 442 -4.24 -1.49 4.97
C GLY A 442 -5.33 -2.42 5.51
N SER A 443 -6.35 -1.89 6.20
CA SER A 443 -7.54 -2.63 6.67
C SER A 443 -8.73 -2.50 5.73
N HIS A 444 -8.64 -1.65 4.69
CA HIS A 444 -9.78 -1.33 3.84
C HIS A 444 -10.40 -2.59 3.21
N ARG A 445 -9.60 -3.61 2.89
CA ARG A 445 -10.06 -4.90 2.34
C ARG A 445 -11.00 -5.63 3.30
N GLU A 446 -10.75 -5.55 4.60
CA GLU A 446 -11.57 -6.16 5.64
C GLU A 446 -12.79 -5.30 5.98
N PHE A 447 -12.64 -3.97 6.01
CA PHE A 447 -13.74 -3.05 6.30
C PHE A 447 -14.80 -3.02 5.20
N ARG A 448 -14.38 -3.04 3.92
CA ARG A 448 -15.27 -2.86 2.77
C ARG A 448 -16.42 -3.87 2.71
N PRO A 449 -16.21 -5.20 2.81
CA PRO A 449 -17.33 -6.15 2.79
C PRO A 449 -18.33 -5.93 3.92
N LEU A 450 -17.85 -5.64 5.13
CA LEU A 450 -18.71 -5.36 6.28
C LEU A 450 -19.50 -4.07 6.07
N PHE A 451 -18.87 -3.02 5.57
CA PHE A 451 -19.51 -1.74 5.31
C PHE A 451 -20.66 -1.86 4.30
N TRP A 452 -20.43 -2.51 3.17
CA TRP A 452 -21.47 -2.72 2.17
C TRP A 452 -22.60 -3.61 2.68
N LEU A 453 -22.28 -4.70 3.39
CA LEU A 453 -23.27 -5.65 3.86
C LEU A 453 -24.09 -5.16 5.07
N ARG A 454 -23.46 -4.42 5.99
CA ARG A 454 -24.03 -4.07 7.30
C ARG A 454 -24.38 -2.59 7.45
N VAL A 455 -23.92 -1.71 6.56
CA VAL A 455 -24.27 -0.28 6.57
C VAL A 455 -25.07 0.10 5.32
N LEU A 456 -24.49 -0.06 4.13
CA LEU A 456 -25.17 0.38 2.91
C LEU A 456 -26.35 -0.52 2.52
N ARG A 457 -26.23 -1.83 2.64
CA ARG A 457 -27.33 -2.74 2.29
C ARG A 457 -28.60 -2.50 3.12
N PRO A 458 -28.56 -2.43 4.47
CA PRO A 458 -29.75 -2.10 5.25
C PRO A 458 -30.39 -0.78 4.84
N GLU A 459 -29.58 0.27 4.68
CA GLU A 459 -30.05 1.57 4.22
C GLU A 459 -30.72 1.49 2.84
N MET A 460 -30.12 0.75 1.91
CA MET A 460 -30.68 0.54 0.57
C MET A 460 -32.04 -0.16 0.65
N LEU A 461 -32.17 -1.21 1.46
CA LEU A 461 -33.42 -1.94 1.65
C LEU A 461 -34.50 -1.03 2.27
N GLU A 462 -34.15 -0.23 3.28
CA GLU A 462 -35.04 0.77 3.90
C GLU A 462 -35.50 1.82 2.89
N ARG A 463 -34.64 2.19 1.94
CA ARG A 463 -34.94 3.11 0.83
C ARG A 463 -35.66 2.44 -0.35
N GLY A 464 -36.03 1.16 -0.22
CA GLY A 464 -36.81 0.41 -1.21
C GLY A 464 -36.02 -0.06 -2.43
N PHE A 465 -34.70 -0.22 -2.33
CA PHE A 465 -33.91 -0.90 -3.35
C PHE A 465 -34.15 -2.41 -3.25
N ASP A 466 -34.29 -3.06 -4.40
CA ASP A 466 -34.40 -4.52 -4.51
C ASP A 466 -33.53 -5.03 -5.66
N ALA A 467 -33.01 -6.24 -5.53
CA ALA A 467 -32.14 -6.88 -6.52
C ALA A 467 -32.81 -7.03 -7.90
N THR A 468 -34.15 -7.13 -7.92
CA THR A 468 -34.94 -7.26 -9.16
C THR A 468 -35.32 -5.93 -9.79
N ARG A 469 -35.16 -4.80 -9.09
CA ARG A 469 -35.59 -3.45 -9.52
C ARG A 469 -34.54 -2.40 -9.18
N LEU A 470 -33.40 -2.45 -9.87
CA LEU A 470 -32.34 -1.45 -9.75
C LEU A 470 -32.48 -0.33 -10.78
N GLU A 471 -33.28 -0.56 -11.82
CA GLU A 471 -33.52 0.37 -12.92
C GLU A 471 -34.17 1.66 -12.39
N GLY A 472 -33.50 2.81 -12.61
CA GLY A 472 -33.92 4.14 -12.13
C GLY A 472 -33.53 4.47 -10.69
N ARG A 473 -33.00 3.52 -9.92
CA ARG A 473 -32.51 3.75 -8.55
C ARG A 473 -31.02 4.08 -8.50
N VAL A 474 -30.24 3.54 -9.43
CA VAL A 474 -28.84 3.91 -9.66
C VAL A 474 -28.77 5.22 -10.45
N ALA A 475 -27.74 6.02 -10.19
CA ALA A 475 -27.48 7.24 -10.93
C ALA A 475 -27.25 6.95 -12.45
N PRO A 476 -27.72 7.82 -13.37
CA PRO A 476 -27.48 7.67 -14.80
C PRO A 476 -25.98 7.59 -15.12
N GLY A 477 -25.61 6.80 -16.14
CA GLY A 477 -24.22 6.71 -16.63
C GLY A 477 -23.28 5.81 -15.82
N VAL A 478 -23.75 5.19 -14.73
CA VAL A 478 -22.98 4.20 -13.96
C VAL A 478 -22.75 2.94 -14.80
N ASP A 479 -21.52 2.44 -14.81
CA ASP A 479 -21.14 1.23 -15.56
C ASP A 479 -21.95 -0.01 -15.09
N PRO A 480 -22.48 -0.84 -16.01
CA PRO A 480 -23.26 -2.03 -15.67
C PRO A 480 -22.58 -3.03 -14.73
N SER A 481 -21.24 -3.09 -14.72
CA SER A 481 -20.49 -3.96 -13.80
C SER A 481 -20.67 -3.52 -12.33
N HIS A 482 -20.75 -2.22 -12.06
CA HIS A 482 -21.01 -1.71 -10.72
C HIS A 482 -22.45 -2.00 -10.26
N VAL A 483 -23.41 -1.95 -11.19
CA VAL A 483 -24.81 -2.34 -10.92
C VAL A 483 -24.91 -3.83 -10.59
N THR A 484 -24.13 -4.67 -11.26
CA THR A 484 -24.08 -6.11 -11.00
C THR A 484 -23.55 -6.39 -9.59
N ALA A 485 -22.44 -5.76 -9.18
CA ALA A 485 -21.91 -5.89 -7.82
C ALA A 485 -22.90 -5.39 -6.74
N LEU A 486 -23.66 -4.33 -7.05
CA LEU A 486 -24.70 -3.81 -6.18
C LEU A 486 -25.85 -4.82 -5.99
N ARG A 487 -26.26 -5.50 -7.07
CA ARG A 487 -27.29 -6.55 -7.03
C ARG A 487 -26.89 -7.69 -6.10
N GLU A 488 -25.65 -8.18 -6.23
CA GLU A 488 -25.13 -9.25 -5.35
C GLU A 488 -25.16 -8.80 -3.88
N THR A 489 -24.78 -7.56 -3.62
CA THR A 489 -24.80 -6.97 -2.27
C THR A 489 -26.21 -6.96 -1.70
N LEU A 490 -27.23 -6.56 -2.46
CA LEU A 490 -28.64 -6.58 -2.03
C LEU A 490 -29.12 -7.99 -1.69
N GLU A 491 -28.68 -9.00 -2.45
CA GLU A 491 -28.94 -10.42 -2.18
C GLU A 491 -28.15 -10.98 -0.99
N GLY A 492 -27.39 -10.13 -0.28
CA GLY A 492 -26.61 -10.51 0.90
C GLY A 492 -25.28 -11.19 0.57
N ARG A 493 -24.89 -11.19 -0.71
CA ARG A 493 -23.60 -11.72 -1.15
C ARG A 493 -22.60 -10.59 -1.27
N THR A 494 -21.43 -10.77 -0.68
CA THR A 494 -20.33 -9.82 -0.82
C THR A 494 -19.39 -10.31 -1.92
N GLY A 495 -19.41 -9.67 -3.10
CA GLY A 495 -18.43 -9.91 -4.19
C GLY A 495 -17.01 -9.39 -3.86
N PHE A 496 -16.60 -9.50 -2.60
CA PHE A 496 -15.33 -8.98 -2.09
C PHE A 496 -14.39 -10.11 -1.72
N ASP A 497 -13.08 -9.86 -1.86
CA ASP A 497 -12.01 -10.86 -1.67
C ASP A 497 -11.89 -11.46 -0.25
N THR A 498 -12.60 -10.91 0.74
CA THR A 498 -12.51 -11.33 2.14
C THR A 498 -13.91 -11.65 2.68
N ALA A 499 -14.09 -12.88 3.15
CA ALA A 499 -15.31 -13.30 3.82
C ALA A 499 -15.53 -12.49 5.12
N PRO A 500 -16.79 -12.11 5.47
CA PRO A 500 -17.08 -11.30 6.64
C PRO A 500 -16.44 -11.79 7.95
N GLY A 501 -16.55 -13.08 8.28
CA GLY A 501 -15.96 -13.62 9.52
C GLY A 501 -14.43 -13.54 9.56
N LEU A 502 -13.76 -13.69 8.41
CA LEU A 502 -12.30 -13.50 8.32
C LEU A 502 -11.95 -12.01 8.48
N ALA A 503 -12.73 -11.12 7.86
CA ALA A 503 -12.54 -9.68 8.00
C ALA A 503 -12.61 -9.24 9.47
N GLU A 504 -13.60 -9.72 10.23
CA GLU A 504 -13.72 -9.44 11.66
C GLU A 504 -12.49 -9.89 12.46
N SER A 505 -12.00 -11.11 12.20
CA SER A 505 -10.80 -11.65 12.86
C SER A 505 -9.56 -10.80 12.61
N VAL A 506 -9.35 -10.37 11.35
CA VAL A 506 -8.22 -9.50 10.98
C VAL A 506 -8.35 -8.10 11.61
N ILE A 507 -9.57 -7.54 11.65
CA ILE A 507 -9.82 -6.27 12.34
C ILE A 507 -9.45 -6.39 13.83
N ARG A 508 -9.89 -7.46 14.52
CA ARG A 508 -9.59 -7.69 15.95
C ARG A 508 -8.08 -7.81 16.24
N LYS A 509 -7.30 -8.42 15.33
CA LYS A 509 -5.82 -8.44 15.46
C LYS A 509 -5.23 -7.03 15.44
N LYS A 510 -5.72 -6.15 14.56
CA LYS A 510 -5.27 -4.75 14.51
C LYS A 510 -5.73 -3.96 15.72
N LEU A 511 -6.93 -4.21 16.24
CA LEU A 511 -7.40 -3.61 17.50
C LEU A 511 -6.49 -3.96 18.68
N SER A 512 -5.92 -5.17 18.70
CA SER A 512 -4.97 -5.55 19.76
C SER A 512 -3.68 -4.70 19.73
N LEU A 513 -3.25 -4.26 18.54
CA LEU A 513 -2.12 -3.33 18.40
C LEU A 513 -2.47 -1.93 18.91
N LEU A 514 -3.68 -1.45 18.60
CA LEU A 514 -4.17 -0.17 19.10
C LEU A 514 -4.31 -0.20 20.62
N GLU A 515 -4.87 -1.27 21.16
CA GLU A 515 -5.05 -1.45 22.60
C GLU A 515 -3.71 -1.46 23.32
N ALA A 516 -2.74 -2.24 22.84
CA ALA A 516 -1.39 -2.23 23.38
C ALA A 516 -0.78 -0.82 23.35
N ARG A 517 -0.94 -0.08 22.25
CA ARG A 517 -0.43 1.29 22.10
C ARG A 517 -1.10 2.31 23.01
N LEU A 518 -2.40 2.17 23.26
CA LEU A 518 -3.19 3.11 24.07
C LEU A 518 -3.21 2.72 25.55
N SER A 519 -2.74 1.51 25.89
CA SER A 519 -2.65 1.06 27.28
C SER A 519 -1.73 1.94 28.13
N ASP A 520 -0.68 2.50 27.51
CA ASP A 520 0.34 3.33 28.15
C ASP A 520 0.33 4.80 27.66
N ALA A 521 -0.60 5.21 26.79
CA ALA A 521 -0.62 6.54 26.22
C ALA A 521 -2.00 7.15 25.99
N GLY A 522 -2.03 8.49 25.99
CA GLY A 522 -3.25 9.25 25.76
C GLY A 522 -3.70 9.32 24.29
N PHE A 523 -2.76 9.16 23.36
CA PHE A 523 -2.94 9.30 21.90
C PHE A 523 -2.06 8.30 21.14
N LEU A 524 -2.35 8.08 19.87
CA LEU A 524 -1.59 7.11 19.05
C LEU A 524 -0.14 7.55 18.79
N VAL A 525 0.14 8.86 18.73
CA VAL A 525 1.50 9.39 18.55
C VAL A 525 1.69 10.65 19.39
N GLY A 526 2.82 10.76 20.08
CA GLY A 526 3.11 11.87 20.97
C GLY A 526 2.12 11.98 22.12
N ASP A 527 1.99 13.20 22.66
CA ASP A 527 1.17 13.53 23.82
C ASP A 527 -0.08 14.37 23.48
N ALA A 528 -0.37 14.54 22.18
CA ALA A 528 -1.49 15.35 21.68
C ALA A 528 -2.24 14.64 20.54
N LEU A 529 -3.45 15.12 20.25
CA LEU A 529 -4.27 14.65 19.14
C LEU A 529 -3.52 14.79 17.81
N SER A 530 -3.50 13.72 17.01
CA SER A 530 -2.83 13.69 15.72
C SER A 530 -3.74 13.22 14.58
N LEU A 531 -3.27 13.32 13.33
CA LEU A 531 -3.97 12.76 12.17
C LEU A 531 -4.15 11.24 12.27
N ALA A 532 -3.27 10.54 13.00
CA ALA A 532 -3.42 9.11 13.25
C ALA A 532 -4.65 8.84 14.12
N ASP A 533 -4.88 9.66 15.14
CA ASP A 533 -6.03 9.54 16.02
C ASP A 533 -7.33 9.78 15.24
N LEU A 534 -7.38 10.80 14.36
CA LEU A 534 -8.54 11.04 13.52
C LEU A 534 -8.84 9.88 12.58
N ALA A 535 -7.80 9.29 11.95
CA ALA A 535 -7.96 8.19 11.02
C ALA A 535 -8.50 6.92 11.71
N TRP A 536 -8.00 6.59 12.89
CA TRP A 536 -8.48 5.43 13.63
C TRP A 536 -9.80 5.68 14.33
N TRP A 537 -10.04 6.88 14.86
CA TRP A 537 -11.24 7.15 15.66
C TRP A 537 -12.50 6.97 14.81
N THR A 538 -12.52 7.48 13.57
CA THR A 538 -13.69 7.32 12.69
C THR A 538 -13.92 5.88 12.25
N ARG A 539 -12.87 5.04 12.23
CA ARG A 539 -13.01 3.58 12.02
C ARG A 539 -13.61 2.90 13.23
N ILE A 540 -13.06 3.17 14.41
CA ILE A 540 -13.51 2.64 15.68
C ILE A 540 -14.97 3.00 15.94
N ASP A 541 -15.37 4.23 15.65
CA ASP A 541 -16.75 4.69 15.80
C ASP A 541 -17.75 3.96 14.88
N LEU A 542 -17.29 3.51 13.71
CA LEU A 542 -18.10 2.76 12.77
C LEU A 542 -18.25 1.26 13.14
N LEU A 543 -17.31 0.71 13.92
CA LEU A 543 -17.24 -0.74 14.19
C LEU A 543 -18.53 -1.38 14.75
N PRO A 544 -19.28 -0.74 15.67
CA PRO A 544 -20.55 -1.29 16.14
C PRO A 544 -21.55 -1.53 15.00
N GLN A 545 -21.65 -0.61 14.04
CA GLN A 545 -22.51 -0.75 12.85
C GLN A 545 -22.00 -1.86 11.92
N LEU A 546 -20.69 -2.15 11.95
CA LEU A 546 -20.09 -3.26 11.22
C LEU A 546 -20.23 -4.60 11.94
N GLY A 547 -20.96 -4.70 13.05
CA GLY A 547 -21.11 -5.95 13.81
C GLY A 547 -19.85 -6.38 14.55
N VAL A 548 -18.91 -5.46 14.79
CA VAL A 548 -17.69 -5.68 15.58
C VAL A 548 -17.74 -4.77 16.81
N PRO A 549 -18.64 -5.02 17.79
CA PRO A 549 -18.77 -4.11 18.91
C PRO A 549 -17.47 -4.06 19.72
N ILE A 550 -17.09 -2.85 20.12
CA ILE A 550 -16.00 -2.60 21.07
C ILE A 550 -16.59 -2.79 22.45
N GLU A 551 -16.86 -4.04 22.84
CA GLU A 551 -17.37 -4.31 24.18
C GLU A 551 -16.27 -4.07 25.21
N THR A 552 -16.67 -3.42 26.31
CA THR A 552 -15.86 -2.86 27.40
C THR A 552 -15.08 -3.86 28.25
N ALA A 553 -14.98 -5.13 27.84
CA ALA A 553 -14.14 -6.13 28.50
C ALA A 553 -12.85 -6.46 27.73
N GLY A 554 -12.79 -6.22 26.41
CA GLY A 554 -11.65 -6.64 25.57
C GLY A 554 -10.63 -5.55 25.23
N PHE A 555 -11.09 -4.29 25.10
CA PHE A 555 -10.25 -3.16 24.66
C PHE A 555 -10.50 -1.89 25.51
N PRO A 556 -10.23 -1.92 26.83
CA PRO A 556 -10.52 -0.81 27.72
C PRO A 556 -9.73 0.47 27.40
N ALA A 557 -8.50 0.37 26.87
CA ALA A 557 -7.73 1.56 26.48
C ALA A 557 -8.33 2.25 25.25
N ILE A 558 -8.72 1.48 24.23
CA ILE A 558 -9.45 2.00 23.07
C ILE A 558 -10.76 2.67 23.52
N ALA A 559 -11.53 2.05 24.40
CA ALA A 559 -12.79 2.62 24.88
C ALA A 559 -12.59 3.98 25.59
N ARG A 560 -11.59 4.09 26.47
CA ARG A 560 -11.25 5.37 27.14
C ARG A 560 -10.81 6.44 26.15
N TRP A 561 -9.95 6.07 25.20
CA TRP A 561 -9.46 6.98 24.17
C TRP A 561 -10.59 7.45 23.23
N HIS A 562 -11.45 6.55 22.78
CA HIS A 562 -12.61 6.87 21.92
C HIS A 562 -13.57 7.82 22.61
N ALA A 563 -13.93 7.56 23.88
CA ALA A 563 -14.81 8.43 24.67
C ALA A 563 -14.21 9.82 24.92
N ARG A 564 -12.90 9.90 25.20
CA ARG A 564 -12.19 11.19 25.34
C ARG A 564 -12.34 12.02 24.08
N LEU A 565 -12.07 11.44 22.91
CA LEU A 565 -12.16 12.16 21.64
C LEU A 565 -13.60 12.53 21.29
N ALA A 566 -14.57 11.64 21.55
CA ALA A 566 -15.98 11.89 21.34
C ALA A 566 -16.53 13.08 22.14
N SER A 567 -15.93 13.40 23.29
CA SER A 567 -16.34 14.57 24.11
C SER A 567 -15.93 15.93 23.52
N LEU A 568 -15.07 15.95 22.50
CA LEU A 568 -14.64 17.19 21.85
C LEU A 568 -15.71 17.67 20.87
N PRO A 569 -16.12 18.96 20.87
CA PRO A 569 -17.19 19.46 20.00
C PRO A 569 -17.00 19.15 18.51
N ALA A 570 -15.76 19.15 18.03
CA ALA A 570 -15.44 18.87 16.64
C ALA A 570 -15.73 17.42 16.20
N PHE A 571 -15.93 16.48 17.13
CA PHE A 571 -16.23 15.07 16.83
C PHE A 571 -17.73 14.78 16.63
N SER A 572 -18.58 15.78 16.93
CA SER A 572 -20.03 15.73 16.72
C SER A 572 -20.47 16.07 15.29
N VAL A 573 -19.53 16.36 14.39
CA VAL A 573 -19.77 16.83 13.00
C VAL A 573 -20.13 15.74 12.01
#